data_AF-A0A1I2N148-F1
#
_entry.id   AF-A0A1I2N148-F1
#
_cell.length_a   1.000
_cell.length_b   1.000
_cell.length_c   1.000
_cell.angle_alpha   90.00
_cell.angle_beta   90.00
_cell.angle_gamma   90.00
#
_symmetry.space_group_name_H-M   'P 1'
#
loop_
_entity.id
_entity.type
_entity.pdbx_description
1 polymer ?
#
loop_
_entity_poly.entity_id
_entity_poly.type
_entity_poly.pdbx_seq_one_letter_code
_entity_poly.pdbx_strand_id
1 'polypeptide(L)'
;MKRLSVFFSLILFLAMLVINLPFITAGASADEQVNVYDEQKQLVKSIVFVIGLDQYFVNGQTPGVKMDAKPFIDSGRTFVPVRYLGNALGLDNDHIAWESPRAIFKQPGFPVVELTVDSKVIKSDAAATTMDTTPLLKTGRMYLPARWVAEALGYEVAWDAQNQVVLCWPKGAEKPDVSNVLSYVKGQPVKQPPLVEQPVETPTTPEGSMKELFDKAKPLKGEPFSFSGWNFDQGIQKQLQEFWDSSGDEPIIQEITVDDLKPNGIRVSKVSGYVIHDLQVTEDGITVTATTPGKSMPKFYLVEEDNVVRYKGGGGYMGEYTGTLTQDVKYIHGSGDSFYITPDLTKATHILFEFGGELLNVKNPTYQGGN
;
A
#
# COMPACT_ATOMS: atom_id res chain seq x y z
N MET A 1 75.33 -24.77 -4.98
CA MET A 1 74.16 -24.86 -5.90
C MET A 1 72.94 -25.60 -5.31
N LYS A 2 72.67 -25.54 -3.98
CA LYS A 2 71.48 -26.17 -3.37
C LYS A 2 70.56 -25.20 -2.59
N ARG A 3 70.88 -23.90 -2.54
CA ARG A 3 70.08 -22.88 -1.84
C ARG A 3 69.33 -21.90 -2.75
N LEU A 4 69.51 -22.00 -4.07
CA LEU A 4 68.80 -21.16 -5.05
C LEU A 4 67.56 -21.85 -5.66
N SER A 5 67.48 -23.19 -5.57
CA SER A 5 66.31 -23.96 -6.05
C SER A 5 65.13 -23.92 -5.07
N VAL A 6 65.39 -23.70 -3.78
CA VAL A 6 64.32 -23.63 -2.76
C VAL A 6 63.55 -22.30 -2.82
N PHE A 7 64.21 -21.20 -3.21
CA PHE A 7 63.55 -19.90 -3.34
C PHE A 7 62.66 -19.80 -4.59
N PHE A 8 63.04 -20.44 -5.69
CA PHE A 8 62.19 -20.51 -6.89
C PHE A 8 61.00 -21.47 -6.72
N SER A 9 61.17 -22.54 -5.93
CA SER A 9 60.06 -23.46 -5.60
C SER A 9 59.03 -22.83 -4.66
N LEU A 10 59.43 -21.89 -3.78
CA LEU A 10 58.52 -21.24 -2.84
C LEU A 10 57.68 -20.14 -3.51
N ILE A 11 58.24 -19.42 -4.48
CA ILE A 11 57.50 -18.40 -5.25
C ILE A 11 56.53 -19.05 -6.26
N LEU A 12 56.87 -20.22 -6.81
CA LEU A 12 55.94 -20.98 -7.66
C LEU A 12 54.80 -21.63 -6.84
N PHE A 13 55.05 -22.00 -5.58
CA PHE A 13 54.02 -22.50 -4.67
C PHE A 13 53.12 -21.37 -4.14
N LEU A 14 53.66 -20.16 -3.93
CA LEU A 14 52.87 -18.99 -3.54
C LEU A 14 52.04 -18.43 -4.71
N ALA A 15 52.53 -18.53 -5.96
CA ALA A 15 51.78 -18.15 -7.15
C ALA A 15 50.67 -19.17 -7.54
N MET A 16 50.79 -20.44 -7.14
CA MET A 16 49.72 -21.43 -7.29
C MET A 16 48.67 -21.39 -6.16
N LEU A 17 48.93 -20.69 -5.04
CA LEU A 17 47.96 -20.50 -3.96
C LEU A 17 46.96 -19.36 -4.22
N VAL A 18 47.13 -18.57 -5.28
CA VAL A 18 46.22 -17.46 -5.64
C VAL A 18 45.22 -17.84 -6.76
N ILE A 19 45.26 -19.08 -7.27
CA ILE A 19 44.44 -19.54 -8.41
C ILE A 19 43.28 -20.49 -7.99
N ASN A 20 43.11 -20.75 -6.69
CA ASN A 20 41.97 -21.51 -6.16
C ASN A 20 41.24 -20.74 -5.05
N LEU A 21 40.95 -19.46 -5.25
CA LEU A 21 39.79 -18.87 -4.60
C LEU A 21 38.61 -19.21 -5.51
N PRO A 22 37.61 -20.00 -5.07
CA PRO A 22 36.38 -20.08 -5.82
C PRO A 22 35.87 -18.65 -5.93
N PHE A 23 35.80 -18.15 -7.16
CA PHE A 23 34.96 -17.00 -7.46
C PHE A 23 33.59 -17.38 -6.90
N ILE A 24 33.20 -16.75 -5.78
CA ILE A 24 31.82 -16.75 -5.35
C ILE A 24 31.10 -15.89 -6.39
N THR A 25 30.79 -16.50 -7.52
CA THR A 25 29.66 -16.06 -8.32
C THR A 25 28.47 -16.18 -7.37
N ALA A 26 27.95 -15.05 -6.92
CA ALA A 26 26.58 -14.97 -6.46
C ALA A 26 25.67 -15.26 -7.66
N GLY A 27 25.66 -16.52 -8.10
CA GLY A 27 24.59 -17.08 -8.87
C GLY A 27 23.43 -17.24 -7.91
N ALA A 28 22.38 -16.44 -8.08
CA ALA A 28 21.07 -16.84 -7.63
C ALA A 28 20.80 -18.20 -8.29
N SER A 29 20.89 -19.27 -7.49
CA SER A 29 20.48 -20.59 -7.96
C SER A 29 18.98 -20.52 -8.18
N ALA A 30 18.57 -20.60 -9.43
CA ALA A 30 17.30 -21.23 -9.77
C ALA A 30 17.32 -22.67 -9.23
N ASP A 31 16.14 -23.18 -8.88
CA ASP A 31 15.84 -24.57 -8.48
C ASP A 31 16.11 -25.00 -7.03
N GLU A 32 15.61 -24.24 -6.04
CA GLU A 32 15.21 -24.85 -4.76
C GLU A 32 13.69 -25.07 -4.77
N GLN A 33 13.23 -26.16 -5.39
CA GLN A 33 11.85 -26.62 -5.25
C GLN A 33 11.66 -27.14 -3.83
N VAL A 34 10.85 -26.44 -3.04
CA VAL A 34 10.48 -26.88 -1.69
C VAL A 34 9.64 -28.16 -1.81
N ASN A 35 9.97 -29.19 -1.04
CA ASN A 35 9.17 -30.41 -1.01
C ASN A 35 7.80 -30.11 -0.37
N VAL A 36 6.75 -30.21 -1.17
CA VAL A 36 5.37 -29.90 -0.80
C VAL A 36 4.53 -31.13 -0.43
N TYR A 37 5.18 -32.27 -0.23
CA TYR A 37 4.55 -33.54 0.13
C TYR A 37 5.15 -34.10 1.43
N ASP A 38 4.32 -34.72 2.25
CA ASP A 38 4.80 -35.52 3.38
C ASP A 38 5.41 -36.85 2.93
N GLU A 39 5.92 -37.64 3.89
CA GLU A 39 6.52 -38.96 3.64
C GLU A 39 5.53 -39.96 3.00
N GLN A 40 4.23 -39.72 3.14
CA GLN A 40 3.13 -40.49 2.59
C GLN A 40 2.62 -39.93 1.25
N LYS A 41 3.33 -38.96 0.68
CA LYS A 41 2.99 -38.24 -0.56
C LYS A 41 1.64 -37.50 -0.50
N GLN A 42 1.15 -37.18 0.70
CA GLN A 42 0.01 -36.29 0.84
C GLN A 42 0.47 -34.84 0.76
N LEU A 43 -0.39 -34.01 0.17
CA LEU A 43 -0.14 -32.58 0.02
C LEU A 43 -0.27 -31.91 1.39
N VAL A 44 0.83 -31.82 2.14
CA VAL A 44 0.89 -30.99 3.35
C VAL A 44 1.45 -29.65 2.91
N LYS A 45 0.61 -28.62 2.90
CA LYS A 45 1.00 -27.25 2.51
C LYS A 45 0.42 -26.26 3.49
N SER A 46 1.11 -25.99 4.60
CA SER A 46 0.87 -24.74 5.33
C SER A 46 1.68 -23.65 4.65
N ILE A 47 1.02 -22.68 4.03
CA ILE A 47 1.69 -21.59 3.33
C ILE A 47 1.49 -20.32 4.13
N VAL A 48 2.57 -19.64 4.47
CA VAL A 48 2.52 -18.38 5.20
C VAL A 48 3.15 -17.29 4.34
N PHE A 49 2.34 -16.31 3.96
CA PHE A 49 2.81 -15.03 3.46
C PHE A 49 2.73 -14.00 4.58
N VAL A 50 3.78 -13.22 4.76
CA VAL A 50 3.83 -12.12 5.73
C VAL A 50 3.87 -10.81 4.96
N ILE A 51 3.01 -9.86 5.31
CA ILE A 51 2.99 -8.54 4.67
C ILE A 51 4.34 -7.84 4.87
N GLY A 52 4.88 -7.28 3.79
CA GLY A 52 6.15 -6.54 3.81
C GLY A 52 7.42 -7.41 3.93
N LEU A 53 7.30 -8.73 4.03
CA LEU A 53 8.43 -9.66 4.03
C LEU A 53 8.68 -10.23 2.64
N ASP A 54 9.93 -10.29 2.23
CA ASP A 54 10.37 -10.84 0.94
C ASP A 54 10.63 -12.36 1.04
N GLN A 55 9.92 -13.05 1.94
CA GLN A 55 9.99 -14.50 2.12
C GLN A 55 8.60 -15.05 2.40
N TYR A 56 8.33 -16.25 1.89
CA TYR A 56 7.16 -17.04 2.28
C TYR A 56 7.61 -18.36 2.90
N PHE A 57 6.76 -18.97 3.71
CA PHE A 57 7.09 -20.19 4.44
C PHE A 57 6.16 -21.31 4.03
N VAL A 58 6.72 -22.50 3.92
CA VAL A 58 5.98 -23.72 3.56
C VAL A 58 6.21 -24.73 4.67
N ASN A 59 5.13 -25.36 5.15
CA ASN A 59 5.17 -26.42 6.16
C ASN A 59 5.91 -26.03 7.45
N GLY A 60 5.76 -24.77 7.85
CA GLY A 60 6.45 -24.23 9.01
C GLY A 60 7.98 -24.17 8.88
N GLN A 61 8.56 -24.46 7.71
CA GLN A 61 10.01 -24.50 7.54
C GLN A 61 10.61 -23.10 7.56
N THR A 62 11.75 -22.96 8.22
CA THR A 62 12.51 -21.71 8.35
C THR A 62 14.00 -21.99 8.11
N PRO A 63 14.77 -21.12 7.42
CA PRO A 63 14.37 -19.86 6.80
C PRO A 63 13.35 -20.05 5.67
N GLY A 64 12.59 -18.99 5.36
CA GLY A 64 11.58 -19.04 4.31
C GLY A 64 12.20 -18.98 2.90
N VAL A 65 11.38 -19.26 1.90
CA VAL A 65 11.76 -19.11 0.49
C VAL A 65 11.76 -17.64 0.11
N LYS A 66 12.87 -17.16 -0.45
CA LYS A 66 12.99 -15.77 -0.87
C LYS A 66 12.12 -15.44 -2.08
N MET A 67 11.57 -14.24 -2.03
CA MET A 67 10.87 -13.57 -3.10
C MET A 67 11.64 -12.31 -3.48
N ASP A 68 11.59 -11.93 -4.75
CA ASP A 68 12.12 -10.66 -5.24
C ASP A 68 11.07 -9.52 -5.21
N ALA A 69 9.92 -9.78 -4.58
CA ALA A 69 8.88 -8.80 -4.29
C ALA A 69 8.09 -9.21 -3.03
N LYS A 70 7.45 -8.24 -2.39
CA LYS A 70 6.82 -8.40 -1.07
C LYS A 70 5.29 -8.46 -1.20
N PRO A 71 4.60 -9.30 -0.42
CA PRO A 71 3.16 -9.23 -0.27
C PRO A 71 2.75 -7.89 0.33
N PHE A 72 1.62 -7.35 -0.11
CA PHE A 72 1.05 -6.12 0.42
C PHE A 72 -0.46 -6.26 0.58
N ILE A 73 -1.07 -5.36 1.33
CA ILE A 73 -2.52 -5.20 1.38
C ILE A 73 -2.87 -4.03 0.46
N ASP A 74 -3.91 -4.22 -0.36
CA ASP A 74 -4.57 -3.15 -1.10
C ASP A 74 -6.08 -3.46 -1.12
N SER A 75 -6.91 -2.43 -0.92
CA SER A 75 -8.38 -2.58 -0.91
C SER A 75 -8.87 -3.72 0.01
N GLY A 76 -8.23 -3.89 1.18
CA GLY A 76 -8.57 -4.94 2.15
C GLY A 76 -8.29 -6.37 1.68
N ARG A 77 -7.47 -6.57 0.64
CA ARG A 77 -7.05 -7.88 0.13
C ARG A 77 -5.53 -7.98 0.11
N THR A 78 -5.01 -9.16 0.44
CA THR A 78 -3.57 -9.41 0.33
C THR A 78 -3.21 -9.78 -1.09
N PHE A 79 -2.24 -9.07 -1.64
CA PHE A 79 -1.69 -9.25 -2.96
C PHE A 79 -0.30 -9.89 -2.87
N VAL A 80 -0.11 -10.97 -3.63
CA VAL A 80 1.15 -11.74 -3.67
C VAL A 80 1.63 -11.79 -5.13
N PRO A 81 2.94 -11.67 -5.41
CA PRO A 81 3.44 -11.75 -6.78
C PRO A 81 3.10 -13.11 -7.39
N VAL A 82 2.56 -13.09 -8.62
CA VAL A 82 2.03 -14.27 -9.37
C VAL A 82 2.85 -15.54 -9.16
N ARG A 83 4.16 -15.46 -9.40
CA ARG A 83 5.03 -16.63 -9.44
C ARG A 83 5.15 -17.28 -8.06
N TYR A 84 5.34 -16.47 -7.02
CA TYR A 84 5.49 -17.00 -5.66
C TYR A 84 4.18 -17.51 -5.11
N LEU A 85 3.05 -16.90 -5.48
CA LEU A 85 1.74 -17.42 -5.10
C LEU A 85 1.50 -18.81 -5.70
N GLY A 86 1.74 -18.98 -7.00
CA GLY A 86 1.65 -20.28 -7.67
C GLY A 86 2.63 -21.30 -7.08
N ASN A 87 3.91 -20.95 -6.95
CA ASN A 87 4.93 -21.83 -6.39
C ASN A 87 4.65 -22.24 -4.95
N ALA A 88 4.19 -21.32 -4.11
CA ALA A 88 3.81 -21.65 -2.74
C ALA A 88 2.62 -22.60 -2.69
N LEU A 89 1.64 -22.42 -3.59
CA LEU A 89 0.51 -23.32 -3.79
C LEU A 89 0.92 -24.60 -4.56
N GLY A 90 2.22 -24.79 -4.78
CA GLY A 90 2.93 -25.93 -5.37
C GLY A 90 2.64 -26.19 -6.83
N LEU A 91 2.49 -25.11 -7.59
CA LEU A 91 2.63 -25.12 -9.04
C LEU A 91 4.11 -24.97 -9.39
N ASP A 92 4.55 -25.64 -10.43
CA ASP A 92 5.90 -25.48 -10.98
C ASP A 92 5.96 -24.24 -11.90
N ASN A 93 7.16 -23.69 -12.07
CA ASN A 93 7.36 -22.50 -12.91
C ASN A 93 6.85 -22.69 -14.34
N ASP A 94 6.96 -23.90 -14.90
CA ASP A 94 6.50 -24.23 -16.26
C ASP A 94 4.97 -24.22 -16.39
N HIS A 95 4.25 -24.25 -15.28
CA HIS A 95 2.78 -24.24 -15.22
C HIS A 95 2.20 -22.89 -14.77
N ILE A 96 3.05 -21.86 -14.64
CA ILE A 96 2.66 -20.48 -14.32
C ILE A 96 2.98 -19.60 -15.53
N ALA A 97 1.99 -19.42 -16.41
CA ALA A 97 2.14 -18.61 -17.60
C ALA A 97 1.70 -17.16 -17.36
N TRP A 98 2.50 -16.23 -17.86
CA TRP A 98 2.17 -14.81 -17.97
C TRP A 98 1.98 -14.47 -19.45
N GLU A 99 0.73 -14.23 -19.84
CA GLU A 99 0.33 -13.80 -21.17
C GLU A 99 -0.34 -12.43 -21.07
N SER A 100 0.48 -11.38 -20.87
CA SER A 100 0.01 -10.03 -20.56
C SER A 100 -1.24 -9.62 -21.35
N PRO A 101 -2.34 -9.20 -20.68
CA PRO A 101 -2.44 -8.91 -19.24
C PRO A 101 -2.98 -10.09 -18.38
N ARG A 102 -2.72 -11.36 -18.76
CA ARG A 102 -3.31 -12.55 -18.13
C ARG A 102 -2.30 -13.43 -17.40
N ALA A 103 -2.68 -13.92 -16.22
CA ALA A 103 -2.02 -15.05 -15.57
C ALA A 103 -2.83 -16.32 -15.79
N ILE A 104 -2.15 -17.40 -16.16
CA ILE A 104 -2.74 -18.73 -16.39
C ILE A 104 -1.95 -19.76 -15.62
N PHE A 105 -2.65 -20.47 -14.74
CA PHE A 105 -2.12 -21.55 -13.91
C PHE A 105 -2.66 -22.87 -14.45
N LYS A 106 -1.76 -23.76 -14.91
CA LYS A 106 -2.16 -24.97 -15.63
C LYS A 106 -1.27 -26.15 -15.29
N GLN A 107 -1.29 -26.59 -14.04
CA GLN A 107 -0.58 -27.79 -13.60
C GLN A 107 -1.48 -29.02 -13.62
N PRO A 108 -1.05 -30.17 -14.18
CA PRO A 108 -1.78 -31.42 -14.05
C PRO A 108 -2.10 -31.76 -12.57
N GLY A 109 -3.35 -32.10 -12.28
CA GLY A 109 -3.82 -32.39 -10.92
C GLY A 109 -4.29 -31.18 -10.12
N PHE A 110 -4.16 -29.96 -10.66
CA PHE A 110 -4.75 -28.73 -10.11
C PHE A 110 -5.85 -28.20 -11.04
N PRO A 111 -6.83 -27.44 -10.51
CA PRO A 111 -7.74 -26.66 -11.35
C PRO A 111 -6.98 -25.69 -12.26
N VAL A 112 -7.50 -25.47 -13.48
CA VAL A 112 -6.95 -24.46 -14.38
C VAL A 112 -7.46 -23.09 -13.96
N VAL A 113 -6.58 -22.23 -13.48
CA VAL A 113 -6.95 -20.92 -12.94
C VAL A 113 -6.48 -19.80 -13.86
N GLU A 114 -7.40 -18.94 -14.30
CA GLU A 114 -7.11 -17.80 -15.16
C GLU A 114 -7.59 -16.49 -14.53
N LEU A 115 -6.73 -15.48 -14.54
CA LEU A 115 -7.05 -14.11 -14.12
C LEU A 115 -6.47 -13.10 -15.11
N THR A 116 -7.16 -11.99 -15.29
CA THR A 116 -6.71 -10.88 -16.14
C THR A 116 -6.59 -9.62 -15.29
N VAL A 117 -5.53 -8.83 -15.48
CA VAL A 117 -5.40 -7.49 -14.86
C VAL A 117 -6.67 -6.67 -15.15
N ASP A 118 -7.12 -5.92 -14.15
CA ASP A 118 -8.34 -5.08 -14.18
C ASP A 118 -9.67 -5.83 -14.39
N SER A 119 -9.65 -7.17 -14.44
CA SER A 119 -10.86 -7.99 -14.46
C SER A 119 -11.16 -8.54 -13.08
N LYS A 120 -12.42 -8.35 -12.62
CA LYS A 120 -12.92 -9.00 -11.40
C LYS A 120 -13.25 -10.47 -11.62
N VAL A 121 -13.16 -11.00 -12.84
CA VAL A 121 -13.50 -12.39 -13.11
C VAL A 121 -12.26 -13.28 -12.92
N ILE A 122 -12.36 -14.23 -12.00
CA ILE A 122 -11.48 -15.39 -11.92
C ILE A 122 -12.18 -16.57 -12.58
N LYS A 123 -11.47 -17.31 -13.43
CA LYS A 123 -11.93 -18.59 -13.94
C LYS A 123 -11.16 -19.69 -13.23
N SER A 124 -11.88 -20.70 -12.73
CA SER A 124 -11.32 -21.95 -12.25
C SER A 124 -12.02 -23.08 -13.01
N ASP A 125 -11.25 -23.81 -13.81
CA ASP A 125 -11.75 -24.72 -14.85
C ASP A 125 -12.81 -24.03 -15.74
N ALA A 126 -14.02 -24.59 -15.84
CA ALA A 126 -15.11 -24.02 -16.62
C ALA A 126 -15.97 -23.00 -15.84
N ALA A 127 -15.70 -22.79 -14.54
CA ALA A 127 -16.48 -21.90 -13.69
C ALA A 127 -15.88 -20.50 -13.63
N ALA A 128 -16.69 -19.48 -13.93
CA ALA A 128 -16.33 -18.07 -13.75
C ALA A 128 -16.96 -17.54 -12.46
N THR A 129 -16.14 -16.91 -11.61
CA THR A 129 -16.57 -16.29 -10.36
C THR A 129 -16.14 -14.82 -10.35
N THR A 130 -17.00 -13.95 -9.83
CA THR A 130 -16.68 -12.52 -9.65
C THR A 130 -16.01 -12.32 -8.29
N MET A 131 -14.78 -11.84 -8.33
CA MET A 131 -14.01 -11.37 -7.18
C MET A 131 -14.46 -9.97 -6.74
N ASP A 132 -14.12 -9.62 -5.51
CA ASP A 132 -14.30 -8.26 -4.97
C ASP A 132 -13.18 -7.29 -5.38
N THR A 133 -12.05 -7.81 -5.83
CA THR A 133 -10.88 -7.04 -6.29
C THR A 133 -10.37 -7.56 -7.63
N THR A 134 -9.41 -6.86 -8.24
CA THR A 134 -8.79 -7.22 -9.52
C THR A 134 -7.31 -7.58 -9.31
N PRO A 135 -6.72 -8.44 -10.15
CA PRO A 135 -5.27 -8.54 -10.23
C PRO A 135 -4.65 -7.18 -10.56
N LEU A 136 -3.46 -6.92 -10.03
CA LEU A 136 -2.77 -5.65 -10.15
C LEU A 136 -1.45 -5.80 -10.91
N LEU A 137 -1.11 -4.79 -11.70
CA LEU A 137 0.25 -4.62 -12.22
C LEU A 137 0.91 -3.49 -11.43
N LYS A 138 1.99 -3.79 -10.68
CA LYS A 138 2.72 -2.82 -9.86
C LYS A 138 4.22 -2.97 -10.07
N THR A 139 4.89 -1.89 -10.49
CA THR A 139 6.34 -1.88 -10.77
C THR A 139 6.77 -3.02 -11.71
N GLY A 140 6.00 -3.25 -12.78
CA GLY A 140 6.28 -4.30 -13.77
C GLY A 140 6.03 -5.74 -13.29
N ARG A 141 5.38 -5.93 -12.13
CA ARG A 141 5.04 -7.26 -11.57
C ARG A 141 3.54 -7.40 -11.45
N MET A 142 3.03 -8.57 -11.85
CA MET A 142 1.64 -8.92 -11.58
C MET A 142 1.50 -9.47 -10.16
N TYR A 143 0.52 -8.94 -9.44
CA TYR A 143 0.10 -9.43 -8.14
C TYR A 143 -1.33 -9.94 -8.23
N LEU A 144 -1.59 -11.04 -7.55
CA LEU A 144 -2.92 -11.63 -7.48
C LEU A 144 -3.44 -11.55 -6.05
N PRO A 145 -4.77 -11.40 -5.88
CA PRO A 145 -5.39 -11.53 -4.57
C PRO A 145 -5.22 -12.96 -4.06
N ALA A 146 -4.42 -13.12 -3.01
CA ALA A 146 -3.94 -14.42 -2.51
C ALA A 146 -5.10 -15.38 -2.20
N ARG A 147 -6.17 -14.87 -1.58
CA ARG A 147 -7.32 -15.67 -1.18
C ARG A 147 -8.03 -16.29 -2.37
N TRP A 148 -8.40 -15.47 -3.37
CA TRP A 148 -9.15 -15.93 -4.53
C TRP A 148 -8.41 -17.01 -5.30
N VAL A 149 -7.10 -16.84 -5.47
CA VAL A 149 -6.26 -17.81 -6.17
C VAL A 149 -6.07 -19.08 -5.36
N ALA A 150 -5.80 -18.97 -4.05
CA ALA A 150 -5.64 -20.12 -3.18
C ALA A 150 -6.94 -20.95 -3.11
N GLU A 151 -8.09 -20.31 -2.92
CA GLU A 151 -9.38 -20.99 -2.90
C GLU A 151 -9.72 -21.64 -4.24
N ALA A 152 -9.42 -20.96 -5.37
CA ALA A 152 -9.58 -21.52 -6.71
C ALA A 152 -8.72 -22.77 -6.95
N LEU A 153 -7.58 -22.87 -6.26
CA LEU A 153 -6.68 -24.03 -6.29
C LEU A 153 -6.98 -25.07 -5.19
N GLY A 154 -8.07 -24.92 -4.44
CA GLY A 154 -8.52 -25.91 -3.46
C GLY A 154 -7.96 -25.72 -2.04
N TYR A 155 -7.58 -24.50 -1.67
CA TYR A 155 -7.10 -24.18 -0.32
C TYR A 155 -8.15 -23.42 0.49
N GLU A 156 -8.03 -23.49 1.81
CA GLU A 156 -8.61 -22.57 2.77
C GLU A 156 -7.60 -21.49 3.15
N VAL A 157 -8.11 -20.32 3.53
CA VAL A 157 -7.30 -19.13 3.79
C VAL A 157 -7.76 -18.43 5.06
N ALA A 158 -6.82 -18.20 5.99
CA ALA A 158 -7.01 -17.40 7.18
C ALA A 158 -6.15 -16.13 7.11
N TRP A 159 -6.70 -15.06 7.66
CA TRP A 159 -5.99 -13.82 7.92
C TRP A 159 -5.71 -13.70 9.41
N ASP A 160 -4.45 -13.49 9.78
CA ASP A 160 -4.03 -13.10 11.12
C ASP A 160 -3.59 -11.64 11.09
N ALA A 161 -4.50 -10.77 11.54
CA ALA A 161 -4.28 -9.33 11.55
C ALA A 161 -3.16 -8.90 12.52
N GLN A 162 -2.97 -9.62 13.64
CA GLN A 162 -1.99 -9.26 14.64
C GLN A 162 -0.57 -9.44 14.10
N ASN A 163 -0.35 -10.53 13.37
CA ASN A 163 0.97 -10.85 12.81
C ASN A 163 1.11 -10.48 11.33
N GLN A 164 0.07 -9.90 10.73
CA GLN A 164 -0.01 -9.54 9.31
C GLN A 164 0.30 -10.74 8.40
N VAL A 165 -0.39 -11.85 8.64
CA VAL A 165 -0.12 -13.14 8.01
C VAL A 165 -1.33 -13.64 7.24
N VAL A 166 -1.10 -14.02 5.98
CA VAL A 166 -2.01 -14.89 5.23
C VAL A 166 -1.53 -16.33 5.37
N LEU A 167 -2.38 -17.16 5.95
CA LEU A 167 -2.17 -18.60 6.08
C LEU A 167 -3.07 -19.33 5.10
N CYS A 168 -2.50 -20.13 4.19
CA CYS A 168 -3.24 -21.02 3.30
C CYS A 168 -2.95 -22.49 3.64
N TRP A 169 -3.95 -23.35 3.56
CA TRP A 169 -3.82 -24.81 3.73
C TRP A 169 -4.84 -25.57 2.88
N PRO A 170 -4.65 -26.86 2.56
CA PRO A 170 -5.61 -27.61 1.76
C PRO A 170 -7.01 -27.59 2.37
N LYS A 171 -8.04 -27.36 1.55
CA LYS A 171 -9.42 -27.30 1.99
C LYS A 171 -9.85 -28.61 2.63
N GLY A 172 -10.50 -28.53 3.79
CA GLY A 172 -10.93 -29.69 4.57
C GLY A 172 -9.84 -30.35 5.43
N ALA A 173 -8.59 -29.87 5.38
CA ALA A 173 -7.55 -30.27 6.33
C ALA A 173 -7.63 -29.44 7.62
N GLU A 174 -7.03 -29.95 8.70
CA GLU A 174 -6.92 -29.22 9.96
C GLU A 174 -6.04 -27.97 9.77
N LYS A 175 -6.46 -26.85 10.38
CA LYS A 175 -5.71 -25.59 10.32
C LYS A 175 -4.30 -25.79 10.92
N PRO A 176 -3.22 -25.55 10.15
CA PRO A 176 -1.87 -25.80 10.64
C PRO A 176 -1.44 -24.86 11.77
N ASP A 177 -0.63 -25.36 12.71
CA ASP A 177 0.11 -24.54 13.65
C ASP A 177 1.34 -23.93 12.95
N VAL A 178 1.43 -22.59 12.99
CA VAL A 178 2.52 -21.82 12.38
C VAL A 178 3.30 -21.01 13.42
N SER A 179 3.20 -21.35 14.70
CA SER A 179 3.85 -20.65 15.81
C SER A 179 5.37 -20.56 15.66
N ASN A 180 5.99 -21.56 15.04
CA ASN A 180 7.43 -21.56 14.76
C ASN A 180 7.82 -20.50 13.72
N VAL A 181 7.04 -20.34 12.64
CA VAL A 181 7.21 -19.28 11.63
C VAL A 181 7.02 -17.91 12.28
N LEU A 182 5.96 -17.74 13.08
CA LEU A 182 5.72 -16.48 13.79
C LEU A 182 6.88 -16.11 14.72
N SER A 183 7.45 -17.09 15.42
CA SER A 183 8.61 -16.90 16.29
C SER A 183 9.87 -16.53 15.50
N TYR A 184 10.10 -17.21 14.38
CA TYR A 184 11.22 -16.93 13.47
C TYR A 184 11.13 -15.52 12.88
N VAL A 185 9.96 -15.12 12.38
CA VAL A 185 9.73 -13.78 11.81
C VAL A 185 9.96 -12.68 12.86
N LYS A 186 9.56 -12.91 14.11
CA LYS A 186 9.84 -11.99 15.24
C LYS A 186 11.33 -11.91 15.60
N GLY A 187 12.10 -12.97 15.36
CA GLY A 187 13.53 -13.06 15.69
C GLY A 187 14.49 -12.64 14.57
N GLN A 188 14.02 -12.49 13.33
CA GLN A 188 14.81 -11.95 12.23
C GLN A 188 15.07 -10.45 12.49
N PRO A 189 16.31 -9.94 12.30
CA PRO A 189 16.53 -8.52 12.09
C PRO A 189 15.97 -8.22 10.71
N VAL A 190 14.64 -8.15 10.61
CA VAL A 190 14.01 -7.76 9.38
C VAL A 190 14.53 -6.33 9.17
N LYS A 191 15.25 -6.11 8.06
CA LYS A 191 14.99 -4.90 7.28
C LYS A 191 13.58 -5.07 6.70
N GLN A 192 12.61 -5.18 7.61
CA GLN A 192 11.29 -4.64 7.44
C GLN A 192 11.64 -3.24 6.92
N PRO A 193 11.11 -2.80 5.75
CA PRO A 193 10.69 -1.40 5.77
C PRO A 193 9.95 -1.31 7.09
N PRO A 194 10.32 -0.40 8.00
CA PRO A 194 9.74 -0.39 9.33
C PRO A 194 8.26 -0.75 9.18
N LEU A 195 7.67 -1.44 10.16
CA LEU A 195 6.35 -0.92 10.51
C LEU A 195 6.64 0.56 10.66
N VAL A 196 6.28 1.32 9.65
CA VAL A 196 6.13 2.72 9.81
C VAL A 196 4.81 2.75 10.60
N GLU A 197 4.87 2.28 11.85
CA GLU A 197 4.92 3.24 12.92
C GLU A 197 5.91 4.38 12.51
N GLN A 198 5.56 5.21 11.50
CA GLN A 198 5.44 6.63 11.81
C GLN A 198 4.63 6.50 13.07
N PRO A 199 5.10 6.93 14.25
CA PRO A 199 4.16 7.03 15.34
C PRO A 199 2.92 7.57 14.67
N VAL A 200 1.83 6.79 14.64
CA VAL A 200 0.55 7.40 14.45
C VAL A 200 0.49 8.11 15.78
N GLU A 201 1.19 9.24 15.86
CA GLU A 201 0.91 10.30 16.78
C GLU A 201 -0.55 10.45 16.48
N THR A 202 -1.36 9.79 17.29
CA THR A 202 -2.79 9.83 17.16
C THR A 202 -3.03 11.31 17.18
N PRO A 203 -3.43 11.92 16.03
CA PRO A 203 -3.17 13.33 15.79
C PRO A 203 -3.49 14.12 17.04
N THR A 204 -2.47 14.58 17.76
CA THR A 204 -2.70 15.01 19.13
C THR A 204 -3.51 16.28 19.04
N THR A 205 -4.76 16.22 19.49
CA THR A 205 -5.67 17.37 19.42
C THR A 205 -5.04 18.52 20.23
N PRO A 206 -4.73 19.67 19.60
CA PRO A 206 -4.11 20.77 20.33
C PRO A 206 -5.03 21.28 21.45
N GLU A 207 -4.45 21.52 22.63
CA GLU A 207 -5.17 22.11 23.75
C GLU A 207 -5.25 23.63 23.64
N GLY A 208 -6.38 24.21 24.07
CA GLY A 208 -6.61 25.65 24.11
C GLY A 208 -7.94 26.06 23.50
N SER A 209 -8.32 27.32 23.70
CA SER A 209 -9.51 27.88 23.06
C SER A 209 -9.31 28.04 21.56
N MET A 210 -10.40 28.05 20.80
CA MET A 210 -10.39 28.30 19.35
C MET A 210 -9.64 29.61 19.01
N LYS A 211 -9.84 30.66 19.79
CA LYS A 211 -9.16 31.95 19.58
C LYS A 211 -7.65 31.81 19.75
N GLU A 212 -7.19 31.16 20.82
CA GLU A 212 -5.77 30.97 21.08
C GLU A 212 -5.09 30.12 20.00
N LEU A 213 -5.75 29.05 19.55
CA LEU A 213 -5.25 28.19 18.48
C LEU A 213 -5.19 28.93 17.14
N PHE A 214 -6.21 29.71 16.82
CA PHE A 214 -6.23 30.56 15.61
C PHE A 214 -5.15 31.65 15.62
N ASP A 215 -4.92 32.29 16.77
CA ASP A 215 -3.90 33.33 16.92
C ASP A 215 -2.47 32.77 16.79
N LYS A 216 -2.25 31.51 17.22
CA LYS A 216 -0.95 30.81 17.10
C LYS A 216 -0.71 30.20 15.71
N ALA A 217 -1.78 29.91 14.97
CA ALA A 217 -1.70 29.25 13.67
C ALA A 217 -0.98 30.11 12.63
N LYS A 218 -0.23 29.45 11.74
CA LYS A 218 0.46 30.11 10.64
C LYS A 218 -0.57 30.61 9.62
N PRO A 219 -0.48 31.86 9.12
CA PRO A 219 -1.33 32.30 8.01
C PRO A 219 -1.03 31.48 6.77
N LEU A 220 -2.07 31.18 5.99
CA LEU A 220 -1.91 30.71 4.62
C LEU A 220 -1.21 31.80 3.80
N LYS A 221 -0.14 31.41 3.11
CA LYS A 221 0.69 32.26 2.24
C LYS A 221 0.70 31.66 0.83
N GLY A 222 -0.45 31.73 0.19
CA GLY A 222 -0.66 31.18 -1.15
C GLY A 222 -0.37 32.18 -2.26
N GLU A 223 -0.16 31.63 -3.45
CA GLU A 223 -0.10 32.37 -4.71
C GLU A 223 -1.52 32.47 -5.32
N PRO A 224 -1.80 33.41 -6.23
CA PRO A 224 -3.09 33.48 -6.92
C PRO A 224 -3.47 32.16 -7.58
N PHE A 225 -4.69 31.71 -7.36
CA PHE A 225 -5.25 30.50 -7.94
C PHE A 225 -6.17 30.83 -9.12
N SER A 226 -6.11 29.98 -10.15
CA SER A 226 -7.15 29.91 -11.17
C SER A 226 -7.35 28.45 -11.55
N PHE A 227 -8.53 28.12 -12.10
CA PHE A 227 -8.78 26.77 -12.62
C PHE A 227 -7.93 26.42 -13.85
N SER A 228 -7.16 27.35 -14.42
CA SER A 228 -6.27 27.05 -15.55
C SER A 228 -5.22 26.03 -15.15
N GLY A 229 -5.11 24.93 -15.91
CA GLY A 229 -4.20 23.82 -15.59
C GLY A 229 -4.73 22.85 -14.53
N TRP A 230 -5.99 23.01 -14.11
CA TRP A 230 -6.70 22.09 -13.23
C TRP A 230 -7.89 21.45 -13.93
N ASN A 231 -8.14 20.18 -13.60
CA ASN A 231 -9.21 19.37 -14.20
C ASN A 231 -10.27 19.08 -13.14
N PHE A 232 -10.99 20.12 -12.72
CA PHE A 232 -12.09 19.96 -11.78
C PHE A 232 -13.31 19.34 -12.46
N ASP A 233 -14.01 18.48 -11.73
CA ASP A 233 -15.37 18.12 -12.07
C ASP A 233 -16.23 19.39 -12.20
N GLN A 234 -17.06 19.46 -13.23
CA GLN A 234 -17.83 20.65 -13.56
C GLN A 234 -18.75 21.10 -12.42
N GLY A 235 -19.31 20.15 -11.66
CA GLY A 235 -20.18 20.45 -10.52
C GLY A 235 -19.40 21.08 -9.37
N ILE A 236 -18.19 20.58 -9.09
CA ILE A 236 -17.31 21.15 -8.07
C ILE A 236 -16.85 22.54 -8.49
N GLN A 237 -16.31 22.68 -9.71
CA GLN A 237 -15.81 23.96 -10.23
C GLN A 237 -16.89 25.04 -10.19
N LYS A 238 -18.09 24.71 -10.67
CA LYS A 238 -19.22 25.64 -10.67
C LYS A 238 -19.57 26.09 -9.25
N GLN A 239 -19.67 25.16 -8.30
CA GLN A 239 -20.00 25.48 -6.91
C GLN A 239 -18.95 26.40 -6.27
N LEU A 240 -17.67 26.14 -6.49
CA LEU A 240 -16.59 26.97 -5.97
C LEU A 240 -16.58 28.37 -6.59
N GLN A 241 -16.72 28.46 -7.91
CA GLN A 241 -16.76 29.75 -8.61
C GLN A 241 -17.94 30.60 -8.13
N GLU A 242 -19.15 30.03 -8.03
CA GLU A 242 -20.33 30.75 -7.53
C GLU A 242 -20.12 31.26 -6.10
N PHE A 243 -19.45 30.48 -5.25
CA PHE A 243 -19.17 30.87 -3.87
C PHE A 243 -18.17 32.03 -3.80
N TRP A 244 -17.07 31.96 -4.54
CA TRP A 244 -16.05 33.00 -4.58
C TRP A 244 -16.58 34.31 -5.20
N ASP A 245 -17.33 34.22 -6.30
CA ASP A 245 -17.96 35.37 -6.94
C ASP A 245 -18.93 36.07 -5.98
N SER A 246 -19.71 35.30 -5.20
CA SER A 246 -20.67 35.85 -4.24
C SER A 246 -20.01 36.52 -3.04
N SER A 247 -18.83 36.04 -2.65
CA SER A 247 -18.08 36.54 -1.49
C SER A 247 -17.09 37.64 -1.86
N GLY A 248 -16.80 37.81 -3.16
CA GLY A 248 -15.75 38.71 -3.65
C GLY A 248 -14.34 38.21 -3.33
N ASP A 249 -14.18 36.89 -3.17
CA ASP A 249 -12.92 36.28 -2.80
C ASP A 249 -12.00 36.18 -4.03
N GLU A 250 -10.73 36.55 -3.85
CA GLU A 250 -9.68 36.30 -4.84
C GLU A 250 -8.93 35.03 -4.41
N PRO A 251 -9.15 33.89 -5.10
CA PRO A 251 -8.68 32.63 -4.60
C PRO A 251 -7.14 32.55 -4.65
N ILE A 252 -6.55 32.00 -3.60
CA ILE A 252 -5.13 31.74 -3.47
C ILE A 252 -4.90 30.29 -3.08
N ILE A 253 -3.80 29.70 -3.54
CA ILE A 253 -3.42 28.32 -3.23
C ILE A 253 -2.03 28.25 -2.60
N GLN A 254 -1.90 27.47 -1.54
CA GLN A 254 -0.61 27.13 -0.95
C GLN A 254 -0.41 25.61 -0.96
N GLU A 255 0.68 25.17 -1.57
CA GLU A 255 1.12 23.78 -1.49
C GLU A 255 2.01 23.56 -0.27
N ILE A 256 1.76 22.48 0.47
CA ILE A 256 2.49 22.13 1.70
C ILE A 256 2.62 20.61 1.86
N THR A 257 3.47 20.18 2.79
CA THR A 257 3.48 18.83 3.35
C THR A 257 2.70 18.77 4.67
N VAL A 258 2.45 17.56 5.20
CA VAL A 258 1.82 17.40 6.53
C VAL A 258 2.69 18.01 7.64
N ASP A 259 4.01 17.89 7.54
CA ASP A 259 4.95 18.46 8.53
C ASP A 259 4.85 19.99 8.61
N ASP A 260 4.52 20.64 7.49
CA ASP A 260 4.30 22.09 7.43
C ASP A 260 3.03 22.53 8.16
N LEU A 261 2.16 21.63 8.61
CA LEU A 261 1.07 21.96 9.53
C LEU A 261 1.61 22.17 10.94
N LYS A 262 2.62 21.40 11.36
CA LYS A 262 3.11 21.41 12.74
C LYS A 262 3.95 22.65 13.07
N PRO A 263 4.03 23.06 14.35
CA PRO A 263 3.26 22.55 15.50
C PRO A 263 1.87 23.21 15.66
N ASN A 264 1.61 24.36 15.02
CA ASN A 264 0.46 25.22 15.34
C ASN A 264 -0.67 25.21 14.30
N GLY A 265 -0.58 24.35 13.30
CA GLY A 265 -1.49 24.35 12.16
C GLY A 265 -1.31 25.53 11.20
N ILE A 266 -2.12 25.51 10.15
CA ILE A 266 -2.31 26.60 9.20
C ILE A 266 -3.75 27.06 9.28
N ARG A 267 -3.95 28.36 9.50
CA ARG A 267 -5.28 28.95 9.44
C ARG A 267 -5.70 29.11 7.98
N VAL A 268 -6.89 28.61 7.69
CA VAL A 268 -7.59 28.73 6.41
C VAL A 268 -8.85 29.54 6.69
N SER A 269 -9.22 30.46 5.81
CA SER A 269 -10.07 31.61 6.09
C SER A 269 -9.47 32.64 7.07
N LYS A 270 -9.12 33.83 6.54
CA LYS A 270 -8.62 35.00 7.31
C LYS A 270 -9.49 35.43 8.48
N VAL A 271 -10.78 35.09 8.48
CA VAL A 271 -11.78 35.65 9.41
C VAL A 271 -12.60 34.59 10.15
N SER A 272 -12.70 33.37 9.61
CA SER A 272 -13.70 32.40 10.05
C SER A 272 -13.21 31.39 11.08
N GLY A 273 -11.98 31.52 11.61
CA GLY A 273 -11.53 30.68 12.72
C GLY A 273 -11.18 29.23 12.38
N TYR A 274 -11.00 28.88 11.10
CA TYR A 274 -10.61 27.52 10.72
C TYR A 274 -9.09 27.36 10.81
N VAL A 275 -8.65 26.25 11.38
CA VAL A 275 -7.23 25.85 11.43
C VAL A 275 -7.14 24.37 11.11
N ILE A 276 -6.27 24.01 10.17
CA ILE A 276 -5.88 22.63 9.91
C ILE A 276 -4.61 22.36 10.71
N HIS A 277 -4.67 21.43 11.67
CA HIS A 277 -3.56 21.09 12.58
C HIS A 277 -2.81 19.85 12.16
N ASP A 278 -3.52 18.90 11.55
CA ASP A 278 -2.94 17.63 11.12
C ASP A 278 -3.78 16.95 10.06
N LEU A 279 -3.11 16.08 9.29
CA LEU A 279 -3.71 15.25 8.25
C LEU A 279 -3.03 13.89 8.25
N GLN A 280 -3.82 12.83 8.33
CA GLN A 280 -3.37 11.47 8.08
C GLN A 280 -4.23 10.86 6.99
N VAL A 281 -3.56 10.27 5.99
CA VAL A 281 -4.22 9.53 4.91
C VAL A 281 -3.87 8.05 5.06
N THR A 282 -4.87 7.20 4.92
CA THR A 282 -4.74 5.74 4.89
C THR A 282 -5.54 5.20 3.70
N GLU A 283 -5.44 3.93 3.38
CA GLU A 283 -6.29 3.32 2.34
C GLU A 283 -7.78 3.37 2.72
N ASP A 284 -8.10 3.26 4.01
CA ASP A 284 -9.47 3.18 4.51
C ASP A 284 -10.14 4.54 4.71
N GLY A 285 -9.38 5.63 4.64
CA GLY A 285 -9.94 6.96 4.87
C GLY A 285 -8.92 8.04 5.21
N ILE A 286 -9.48 9.22 5.48
CA ILE A 286 -8.72 10.45 5.78
C ILE A 286 -9.10 10.92 7.19
N THR A 287 -8.08 11.10 8.03
CA THR A 287 -8.21 11.67 9.37
C THR A 287 -7.72 13.11 9.36
N VAL A 288 -8.57 14.03 9.81
CA VAL A 288 -8.24 15.46 9.89
C VAL A 288 -8.34 15.91 11.35
N THR A 289 -7.30 16.61 11.81
CA THR A 289 -7.35 17.37 13.06
C THR A 289 -7.49 18.84 12.74
N ALA A 290 -8.54 19.45 13.24
CA ALA A 290 -8.86 20.83 12.90
C ALA A 290 -9.53 21.56 14.07
N THR A 291 -9.41 22.87 14.05
CA THR A 291 -10.28 23.79 14.79
C THR A 291 -11.28 24.38 13.81
N THR A 292 -12.58 24.23 14.07
CA THR A 292 -13.65 24.78 13.24
C THR A 292 -14.80 25.35 14.08
N PRO A 293 -15.36 26.53 13.76
CA PRO A 293 -16.51 27.08 14.49
C PRO A 293 -17.76 26.19 14.40
N GLY A 294 -17.90 25.44 13.30
CA GLY A 294 -19.03 24.54 13.06
C GLY A 294 -18.93 23.20 13.78
N LYS A 295 -17.83 22.93 14.49
CA LYS A 295 -17.53 21.61 15.09
C LYS A 295 -17.65 20.48 14.06
N SER A 296 -17.36 20.78 12.80
CA SER A 296 -17.48 19.87 11.67
C SER A 296 -16.14 19.73 10.99
N MET A 297 -15.87 18.53 10.48
CA MET A 297 -14.69 18.24 9.69
C MET A 297 -14.64 19.21 8.50
N PRO A 298 -13.50 19.88 8.28
CA PRO A 298 -13.26 20.68 7.10
C PRO A 298 -13.66 19.96 5.81
N LYS A 299 -14.30 20.67 4.87
CA LYS A 299 -14.48 20.13 3.53
C LYS A 299 -13.12 20.02 2.85
N PHE A 300 -12.96 18.95 2.08
CA PHE A 300 -11.76 18.73 1.29
C PHE A 300 -12.10 18.05 -0.03
N TYR A 301 -11.15 18.12 -0.95
CA TYR A 301 -11.19 17.49 -2.24
C TYR A 301 -9.95 16.62 -2.44
N LEU A 302 -10.10 15.55 -3.23
CA LEU A 302 -8.95 14.74 -3.64
C LEU A 302 -8.41 15.31 -4.95
N VAL A 303 -7.11 15.56 -4.98
CA VAL A 303 -6.37 15.93 -6.19
C VAL A 303 -5.61 14.69 -6.64
N GLU A 304 -5.89 14.21 -7.84
CA GLU A 304 -5.17 13.09 -8.47
C GLU A 304 -4.06 13.63 -9.39
N GLU A 305 -3.42 12.75 -10.17
CA GLU A 305 -2.47 13.17 -11.20
C GLU A 305 -3.12 14.11 -12.22
N ASP A 306 -2.30 14.89 -12.92
CA ASP A 306 -2.75 15.90 -13.89
C ASP A 306 -3.76 16.91 -13.31
N ASN A 307 -3.67 17.18 -12.00
CA ASN A 307 -4.53 18.10 -11.26
C ASN A 307 -6.04 17.79 -11.41
N VAL A 308 -6.40 16.51 -11.50
CA VAL A 308 -7.80 16.08 -11.55
C VAL A 308 -8.45 16.18 -10.17
N VAL A 309 -9.59 16.87 -10.08
CA VAL A 309 -10.32 17.09 -8.82
C VAL A 309 -11.78 16.73 -8.99
N ARG A 310 -12.16 15.55 -8.53
CA ARG A 310 -13.51 15.00 -8.78
C ARG A 310 -14.20 14.39 -7.56
N TYR A 311 -13.49 14.27 -6.44
CA TYR A 311 -14.03 13.73 -5.19
C TYR A 311 -14.06 14.79 -4.11
N LYS A 312 -15.08 14.75 -3.27
CA LYS A 312 -15.26 15.63 -2.12
C LYS A 312 -15.55 14.84 -0.85
N GLY A 313 -15.04 15.33 0.27
CA GLY A 313 -15.29 14.82 1.61
C GLY A 313 -15.47 15.94 2.64
N GLY A 314 -15.48 15.57 3.91
CA GLY A 314 -15.68 16.44 5.06
C GLY A 314 -17.14 16.55 5.52
N GLY A 315 -17.40 17.49 6.42
CA GLY A 315 -18.74 17.81 6.94
C GLY A 315 -19.24 16.92 8.10
N GLY A 316 -18.50 15.87 8.48
CA GLY A 316 -18.84 15.05 9.65
C GLY A 316 -18.72 15.84 10.97
N TYR A 317 -19.59 15.55 11.94
CA TYR A 317 -19.57 16.22 13.24
C TYR A 317 -18.41 15.72 14.12
N MET A 318 -17.61 16.64 14.65
CA MET A 318 -16.42 16.37 15.45
C MET A 318 -16.69 16.39 16.96
N GLY A 319 -17.88 16.82 17.40
CA GLY A 319 -18.23 16.98 18.82
C GLY A 319 -17.74 18.28 19.47
N GLU A 320 -16.48 18.63 19.21
CA GLU A 320 -15.81 19.80 19.76
C GLU A 320 -15.35 20.80 18.71
N TYR A 321 -15.03 22.03 19.14
CA TYR A 321 -14.49 23.07 18.25
C TYR A 321 -13.11 22.72 17.72
N THR A 322 -12.32 21.98 18.50
CA THR A 322 -11.04 21.41 18.08
C THR A 322 -11.12 19.91 18.31
N GLY A 323 -10.79 19.13 17.29
CA GLY A 323 -10.87 17.67 17.40
C GLY A 323 -10.23 16.98 16.22
N THR A 324 -10.36 15.66 16.23
CA THR A 324 -9.86 14.75 15.20
C THR A 324 -11.00 13.88 14.73
N LEU A 325 -11.23 13.81 13.42
CA LEU A 325 -12.25 12.94 12.83
C LEU A 325 -11.68 12.19 11.63
N THR A 326 -11.93 10.88 11.60
CA THR A 326 -11.67 10.02 10.44
C THR A 326 -12.92 9.89 9.59
N GLN A 327 -12.82 10.26 8.32
CA GLN A 327 -13.82 9.92 7.32
C GLN A 327 -13.37 8.68 6.55
N ASP A 328 -14.15 7.61 6.69
CA ASP A 328 -14.01 6.39 5.90
C ASP A 328 -14.18 6.71 4.40
N VAL A 329 -13.32 6.14 3.57
CA VAL A 329 -13.23 6.38 2.13
C VAL A 329 -14.57 6.19 1.42
N LYS A 330 -15.43 5.30 1.92
CA LYS A 330 -16.77 5.06 1.35
C LYS A 330 -17.72 6.25 1.46
N TYR A 331 -17.41 7.22 2.34
CA TYR A 331 -18.18 8.45 2.50
C TYR A 331 -17.56 9.65 1.76
N ILE A 332 -16.50 9.40 0.98
CA ILE A 332 -15.92 10.36 0.06
C ILE A 332 -16.51 10.07 -1.31
N HIS A 333 -17.14 11.07 -1.92
CA HIS A 333 -17.98 10.87 -3.11
C HIS A 333 -17.60 11.84 -4.22
N GLY A 334 -17.76 11.41 -5.46
CA GLY A 334 -17.71 12.31 -6.60
C GLY A 334 -19.02 13.07 -6.80
N SER A 335 -19.08 13.87 -7.86
CA SER A 335 -20.33 14.47 -8.37
C SER A 335 -20.85 13.69 -9.58
N GLY A 336 -22.13 13.89 -9.90
CA GLY A 336 -22.77 13.29 -11.07
C GLY A 336 -22.57 11.78 -11.12
N ASP A 337 -22.03 11.29 -12.25
CA ASP A 337 -21.80 9.88 -12.52
C ASP A 337 -20.75 9.24 -11.59
N SER A 338 -19.91 10.05 -10.92
CA SER A 338 -18.88 9.57 -9.98
C SER A 338 -19.37 9.48 -8.53
N PHE A 339 -20.64 9.79 -8.24
CA PHE A 339 -21.17 9.80 -6.88
C PHE A 339 -21.07 8.43 -6.17
N TYR A 340 -21.25 7.35 -6.92
CA TYR A 340 -21.20 5.97 -6.39
C TYR A 340 -19.80 5.33 -6.50
N ILE A 341 -18.80 6.07 -6.97
CA ILE A 341 -17.44 5.58 -7.10
C ILE A 341 -16.69 5.93 -5.82
N THR A 342 -16.29 4.90 -5.06
CA THR A 342 -15.35 5.07 -3.95
C THR A 342 -13.98 5.44 -4.50
N PRO A 343 -13.36 6.54 -4.06
CA PRO A 343 -12.04 6.93 -4.54
C PRO A 343 -10.95 5.98 -4.07
N ASP A 344 -9.91 5.83 -4.89
CA ASP A 344 -8.67 5.17 -4.53
C ASP A 344 -7.70 6.24 -3.96
N LEU A 345 -7.53 6.23 -2.64
CA LEU A 345 -6.69 7.23 -1.95
C LEU A 345 -5.21 7.11 -2.28
N THR A 346 -4.77 6.00 -2.89
CA THR A 346 -3.37 5.85 -3.35
C THR A 346 -3.09 6.65 -4.62
N LYS A 347 -4.15 7.07 -5.35
CA LYS A 347 -4.06 7.94 -6.54
C LYS A 347 -4.17 9.43 -6.22
N ALA A 348 -4.59 9.78 -5.01
CA ALA A 348 -4.62 11.16 -4.58
C ALA A 348 -3.18 11.64 -4.34
N THR A 349 -2.72 12.59 -5.16
CA THR A 349 -1.45 13.29 -4.97
C THR A 349 -1.53 14.26 -3.81
N HIS A 350 -2.68 14.89 -3.61
CA HIS A 350 -2.93 15.88 -2.57
C HIS A 350 -4.34 15.81 -1.99
N ILE A 351 -4.49 16.32 -0.77
CA ILE A 351 -5.76 16.64 -0.12
C ILE A 351 -5.91 18.16 -0.11
N LEU A 352 -6.89 18.66 -0.85
CA LEU A 352 -7.13 20.09 -1.05
C LEU A 352 -8.26 20.57 -0.14
N PHE A 353 -7.94 21.40 0.85
CA PHE A 353 -8.93 22.10 1.66
C PHE A 353 -9.27 23.45 1.03
N GLU A 354 -10.53 23.84 1.02
CA GLU A 354 -10.99 25.12 0.49
C GLU A 354 -11.89 25.83 1.50
N PHE A 355 -11.59 27.10 1.77
CA PHE A 355 -12.40 27.97 2.62
C PHE A 355 -12.36 29.42 2.17
N GLY A 356 -13.38 29.88 1.46
CA GLY A 356 -13.52 31.30 1.12
C GLY A 356 -12.38 31.78 0.22
N GLY A 357 -12.06 30.97 -0.79
CA GLY A 357 -10.97 31.27 -1.73
C GLY A 357 -9.58 30.99 -1.16
N GLU A 358 -9.42 30.55 0.09
CA GLU A 358 -8.13 30.08 0.58
C GLU A 358 -8.03 28.56 0.40
N LEU A 359 -7.17 28.13 -0.53
CA LEU A 359 -6.94 26.74 -0.88
C LEU A 359 -5.63 26.23 -0.25
N LEU A 360 -5.73 25.24 0.63
CA LEU A 360 -4.57 24.57 1.22
C LEU A 360 -4.40 23.20 0.59
N ASN A 361 -3.39 23.05 -0.27
CA ASN A 361 -3.10 21.84 -1.02
C ASN A 361 -2.04 21.00 -0.30
N VAL A 362 -2.48 20.04 0.51
CA VAL A 362 -1.57 19.24 1.34
C VAL A 362 -1.14 18.00 0.60
N LYS A 363 0.17 17.81 0.38
CA LYS A 363 0.72 16.63 -0.27
C LYS A 363 0.33 15.38 0.51
N ASN A 364 -0.24 14.41 -0.19
CA ASN A 364 -0.61 13.14 0.40
C ASN A 364 0.67 12.36 0.76
N PRO A 365 0.95 12.09 2.06
CA PRO A 365 2.17 11.41 2.47
C PRO A 365 2.21 9.94 2.03
N THR A 366 1.07 9.34 1.69
CA THR A 366 1.01 7.95 1.20
C THR A 366 1.20 7.84 -0.31
N TYR A 367 1.15 8.96 -1.04
CA TYR A 367 1.32 8.97 -2.49
C TYR A 367 2.75 8.58 -2.89
N GLN A 368 2.90 7.52 -3.69
CA GLN A 368 4.20 6.99 -4.11
C GLN A 368 4.60 7.36 -5.55
N GLY A 369 3.83 8.21 -6.24
CA GLY A 369 4.01 8.50 -7.67
C GLY A 369 3.18 7.59 -8.57
N GLY A 370 2.78 8.09 -9.74
CA GLY A 370 1.98 7.37 -10.72
C GLY A 370 2.72 6.24 -11.41
N ASN A 371 1.95 5.22 -11.80
CA ASN A 371 2.36 4.01 -12.51
C ASN A 371 2.86 4.26 -13.94
#